data_AF-A0AAQ4CWM9-F1
#
_entry.id   AF-A0AAQ4CWM9-F1
#
_cell.length_a   1.000
_cell.length_b   1.000
_cell.length_c   1.000
_cell.angle_alpha   90.00
_cell.angle_beta   90.00
_cell.angle_gamma   90.00
#
_symmetry.space_group_name_H-M   'P 1'
#
loop_
_entity.id
_entity.type
_entity.pdbx_description
1 polymer ?
#
loop_
_entity_poly.entity_id
_entity_poly.type
_entity_poly.pdbx_seq_one_letter_code
_entity_poly.pdbx_strand_id
1 'polypeptide(L)'
;MKVSRNYRIFLFKTPAKLRGENDEEYAYRVLNMIVDKLNLGQIEEYKIKNKFHYKQINAVTKKGFILVKYKESKEAIAIIKIRNKARTRYYFR
;
A
#
# COMPACT_ATOMS: atom_id res chain seq x y z
N MET A 1 7.54 -22.15 15.86
CA MET A 1 6.93 -21.73 14.57
C MET A 1 7.57 -20.42 14.10
N LYS A 2 8.41 -20.46 13.04
CA LYS A 2 8.91 -19.22 12.40
C LYS A 2 7.80 -18.63 11.54
N VAL A 3 7.17 -17.55 12.01
CA VAL A 3 6.26 -16.74 11.19
C VAL A 3 7.12 -16.04 10.15
N SER A 4 7.26 -16.63 8.95
CA SER A 4 7.81 -15.92 7.79
C SER A 4 6.92 -14.71 7.53
N ARG A 5 7.39 -13.53 7.93
CA ARG A 5 6.70 -12.28 7.64
C ARG A 5 7.05 -11.94 6.18
N ASN A 6 6.15 -12.26 5.26
CA ASN A 6 6.28 -11.92 3.84
C ASN A 6 6.12 -10.41 3.65
N TYR A 7 7.19 -9.66 3.89
CA TYR A 7 7.30 -8.26 3.54
C TYR A 7 7.83 -8.13 2.11
N ARG A 8 7.22 -7.24 1.33
CA ARG A 8 7.74 -6.80 0.03
C ARG A 8 7.99 -5.31 0.11
N ILE A 9 9.13 -4.87 -0.44
CA ILE A 9 9.46 -3.46 -0.59
C ILE A 9 9.25 -3.11 -2.06
N PHE A 10 8.59 -1.98 -2.31
CA PHE A 10 8.32 -1.49 -3.65
C PHE A 10 8.73 -0.02 -3.75
N LEU A 11 9.72 0.25 -4.61
CA LEU A 11 10.21 1.60 -4.92
C LEU A 11 9.56 2.07 -6.22
N PHE A 12 9.07 3.30 -6.25
CA PHE A 12 8.41 3.88 -7.41
C PHE A 12 8.46 5.40 -7.40
N LYS A 13 8.17 6.00 -8.56
CA LYS A 13 7.93 7.44 -8.66
C LYS A 13 6.44 7.73 -8.49
N THR A 14 6.09 8.71 -7.68
CA THR A 14 4.70 9.13 -7.53
C THR A 14 4.22 9.87 -8.79
N PRO A 15 2.93 9.77 -9.12
CA PRO A 15 2.40 10.47 -10.29
C PRO A 15 2.47 11.99 -10.08
N ALA A 16 2.41 12.77 -11.15
CA ALA A 16 2.27 14.21 -11.01
C ALA A 16 0.92 14.55 -10.32
N LYS A 17 0.96 15.53 -9.40
CA LYS A 17 -0.24 16.08 -8.77
C LYS A 17 -1.06 16.83 -9.81
N LEU A 18 -2.35 16.51 -9.91
CA LEU A 18 -3.25 17.17 -10.84
C LEU A 18 -3.65 18.54 -10.30
N ARG A 19 -4.03 19.46 -11.20
CA ARG A 19 -4.46 20.81 -10.80
C ARG A 19 -5.77 20.72 -10.02
N GLY A 20 -5.78 21.27 -8.81
CA GLY A 20 -6.96 21.24 -7.92
C GLY A 20 -7.13 19.94 -7.13
N GLU A 21 -6.24 18.96 -7.31
CA GLU A 21 -6.29 17.69 -6.59
C GLU A 21 -5.93 17.88 -5.12
N ASN A 22 -6.79 17.38 -4.24
CA ASN A 22 -6.54 17.44 -2.81
C ASN A 22 -5.60 16.30 -2.35
N ASP A 23 -5.19 16.36 -1.09
CA ASP A 23 -4.24 15.40 -0.52
C ASP A 23 -4.79 13.97 -0.44
N GLU A 24 -6.11 13.82 -0.26
CA GLU A 24 -6.78 12.52 -0.16
C GLU A 24 -6.89 11.83 -1.52
N GLU A 25 -7.33 12.58 -2.54
CA GLU A 25 -7.41 12.13 -3.94
C GLU A 25 -6.03 11.68 -4.45
N TYR A 26 -5.00 12.50 -4.19
CA TYR A 26 -3.63 12.16 -4.57
C TYR A 26 -3.14 10.90 -3.85
N ALA A 27 -3.37 10.80 -2.53
CA ALA A 27 -2.99 9.64 -1.75
C ALA A 27 -3.70 8.37 -2.23
N TYR A 28 -4.98 8.46 -2.57
CA TYR A 28 -5.77 7.37 -3.09
C TYR A 28 -5.24 6.88 -4.45
N ARG A 29 -4.86 7.79 -5.37
CA ARG A 29 -4.20 7.42 -6.62
C ARG A 29 -2.86 6.72 -6.40
N VAL A 30 -2.03 7.23 -5.49
CA VAL A 30 -0.77 6.59 -5.11
C VAL A 30 -0.99 5.18 -4.58
N LEU A 31 -2.02 4.97 -3.74
CA LEU A 31 -2.37 3.65 -3.22
C LEU A 31 -2.85 2.70 -4.33
N ASN A 32 -3.74 3.14 -5.21
CA ASN A 32 -4.26 2.31 -6.29
C ASN A 32 -3.15 1.81 -7.21
N MET A 33 -2.15 2.64 -7.52
CA MET A 33 -0.98 2.18 -8.28
C MET A 33 -0.26 0.98 -7.64
N ILE A 34 -0.20 0.94 -6.30
CA ILE A 34 0.43 -0.16 -5.57
C ILE A 34 -0.50 -1.38 -5.53
N VAL A 35 -1.78 -1.14 -5.26
CA VAL A 35 -2.82 -2.18 -5.15
C VAL A 35 -2.97 -2.95 -6.46
N ASP A 36 -3.05 -2.26 -7.58
CA ASP A 36 -3.20 -2.85 -8.90
C ASP A 36 -1.95 -3.63 -9.29
N LYS A 37 -0.78 -3.03 -9.11
CA LYS A 37 0.51 -3.66 -9.47
C LYS A 37 0.81 -4.92 -8.67
N LEU A 38 0.36 -4.98 -7.41
CA LEU A 38 0.60 -6.13 -6.53
C LEU A 38 -0.64 -7.00 -6.33
N ASN A 39 -1.74 -6.71 -7.04
CA ASN A 39 -3.03 -7.38 -6.95
C ASN A 39 -3.46 -7.59 -5.48
N LEU A 40 -3.47 -6.52 -4.68
CA LEU A 40 -3.77 -6.56 -3.23
C LEU A 40 -5.28 -6.58 -2.91
N GLY A 41 -6.11 -6.39 -3.94
CA GLY A 41 -7.56 -6.30 -3.81
C GLY A 41 -8.01 -4.96 -3.25
N GLN A 42 -9.32 -4.84 -2.96
CA GLN A 42 -9.94 -3.59 -2.52
C GLN A 42 -9.25 -3.00 -1.27
N ILE A 43 -9.12 -1.67 -1.26
CA ILE A 43 -8.71 -0.87 -0.11
C ILE A 43 -9.90 -0.81 0.86
N GLU A 44 -9.69 -1.30 2.09
CA GLU A 44 -10.72 -1.31 3.14
C GLU A 44 -10.67 -0.02 3.97
N GLU A 45 -9.47 0.46 4.26
CA GLU A 45 -9.23 1.66 5.07
C GLU A 45 -7.87 2.25 4.69
N TYR A 46 -7.72 3.57 4.77
CA TYR A 46 -6.40 4.20 4.79
C TYR A 46 -6.37 5.48 5.60
N LYS A 47 -5.19 5.84 6.10
CA LYS A 47 -4.93 7.07 6.84
C LYS A 47 -3.67 7.77 6.33
N ILE A 48 -3.79 9.07 6.13
CA ILE A 48 -2.70 9.94 5.73
C ILE A 48 -2.08 10.57 6.98
N LYS A 49 -0.74 10.64 7.00
CA LYS A 49 0.02 11.38 7.99
C LYS A 49 0.98 12.31 7.25
N ASN A 50 0.76 13.61 7.39
CA ASN A 50 1.67 14.62 6.89
C ASN A 50 2.87 14.72 7.85
N LYS A 51 4.08 14.56 7.31
CA LYS A 51 5.36 14.78 8.02
C LYS A 51 6.09 15.92 7.32
N PHE A 52 7.01 16.57 8.03
CA PHE A 52 7.71 17.76 7.55
C PHE A 52 8.32 17.63 6.13
N HIS A 53 8.87 16.47 5.80
CA HIS A 53 9.58 16.26 4.52
C HIS A 53 8.98 15.17 3.61
N TYR A 54 7.90 14.52 4.04
CA TYR A 54 7.25 13.44 3.31
C TYR A 54 5.82 13.21 3.81
N LYS A 55 5.01 12.55 3.00
CA LYS A 55 3.70 12.06 3.43
C LYS A 55 3.77 10.55 3.65
N GLN A 56 3.04 10.08 4.65
CA GLN A 56 2.91 8.67 4.93
C GLN A 56 1.46 8.24 4.76
N ILE A 57 1.24 7.13 4.08
CA ILE A 57 -0.07 6.48 4.00
C ILE A 57 0.05 5.12 4.65
N ASN A 58 -0.86 4.84 5.59
CA ASN A 58 -1.08 3.50 6.09
C ASN A 58 -2.41 3.00 5.52
N ALA A 59 -2.42 1.89 4.81
CA ALA A 59 -3.62 1.33 4.22
C ALA A 59 -3.79 -0.15 4.56
N VAL A 60 -5.05 -0.56 4.69
CA VAL A 60 -5.49 -1.94 4.82
C VAL A 60 -6.19 -2.33 3.53
N THR A 61 -5.86 -3.49 3.01
CA THR A 61 -6.45 -4.07 1.81
C THR A 61 -6.94 -5.48 2.11
N LYS A 62 -7.80 -6.01 1.25
CA LYS A 62 -8.32 -7.38 1.35
C LYS A 62 -7.21 -8.43 1.58
N LYS A 63 -6.05 -8.28 0.91
CA LYS A 63 -4.95 -9.25 0.95
C LYS A 63 -3.76 -8.81 1.81
N GLY A 64 -3.77 -7.65 2.45
CA GLY A 64 -2.56 -7.17 3.12
C GLY A 64 -2.63 -5.77 3.69
N PHE A 65 -1.48 -5.33 4.21
CA PHE A 65 -1.26 -3.98 4.71
C PHE A 65 -0.22 -3.28 3.85
N ILE A 66 -0.38 -1.98 3.64
CA ILE A 66 0.54 -1.13 2.88
C ILE A 66 0.95 0.03 3.78
N LEU A 67 2.25 0.27 3.90
CA LEU A 67 2.80 1.50 4.45
C LEU A 67 3.60 2.19 3.36
N VAL A 68 3.16 3.36 2.93
CA VAL A 68 3.82 4.16 1.89
C VAL A 68 4.42 5.38 2.54
N LYS A 69 5.67 5.70 2.20
CA LYS A 69 6.27 7.01 2.44
C LYS A 69 6.64 7.61 1.11
N TYR A 70 6.21 8.83 0.84
CA TYR A 70 6.44 9.46 -0.45
C TYR A 70 6.65 10.96 -0.36
N LYS A 71 7.32 11.50 -1.37
CA LYS A 71 7.27 12.92 -1.72
C LYS A 71 6.38 13.08 -2.96
N GLU A 72 5.54 14.12 -2.99
CA GLU A 72 4.68 14.39 -4.13
C GLU A 72 5.50 14.63 -5.40
N SER A 73 5.06 14.08 -6.53
CA SER A 73 5.72 14.16 -7.84
C SER A 73 7.21 13.76 -7.84
N LYS A 74 7.64 12.92 -6.90
CA LYS A 74 9.04 12.51 -6.69
C LYS A 74 9.10 11.00 -6.38
N GLU A 75 9.88 10.61 -5.38
CA GLU A 75 10.15 9.22 -5.02
C GLU A 75 9.22 8.75 -3.90
N ALA A 76 8.89 7.46 -3.95
CA ALA A 76 8.13 6.76 -2.93
C ALA A 76 8.71 5.37 -2.64
N ILE A 77 8.52 4.95 -1.40
CA ILE A 77 8.75 3.59 -0.94
C ILE A 77 7.49 3.07 -0.28
N ALA A 78 7.07 1.88 -0.70
CA ALA A 78 5.98 1.13 -0.10
C ALA A 78 6.51 -0.14 0.55
N ILE A 79 6.12 -0.36 1.80
CA ILE A 79 6.33 -1.61 2.54
C ILE A 79 4.99 -2.33 2.55
N ILE A 80 4.92 -3.49 1.91
CA ILE A 80 3.71 -4.31 1.82
C ILE A 80 3.88 -5.54 2.69
N LYS A 81 2.89 -5.81 3.53
CA LYS A 81 2.77 -7.06 4.30
C LYS A 81 1.56 -7.83 3.79
N ILE A 82 1.82 -8.93 3.09
CA ILE A 82 0.74 -9.78 2.55
C ILE A 82 0.19 -10.67 3.67
N ARG A 83 -1.14 -10.70 3.83
CA ARG A 83 -1.83 -11.70 4.66
C ARG A 83 -1.63 -13.04 3.95
N ASN A 84 -0.81 -13.93 4.53
CA ASN A 84 -0.76 -15.31 4.05
C ASN A 84 -2.18 -15.87 4.18
N LYS A 85 -2.82 -16.20 3.05
CA LYS A 85 -3.94 -17.15 3.08
C LYS A 85 -3.40 -18.35 3.85
N ALA A 86 -3.98 -18.63 5.00
CA ALA A 86 -3.74 -19.89 5.69
C ALA A 86 -3.83 -20.98 4.63
N ARG A 87 -2.82 -21.87 4.57
CA ARG A 87 -2.86 -23.09 3.77
C ARG A 87 -4.28 -23.64 3.85
N THR A 88 -5.04 -23.56 2.77
CA THR A 88 -6.27 -24.33 2.63
C THR A 88 -5.82 -25.78 2.60
N ARG A 89 -5.66 -26.39 3.79
CA ARG A 89 -5.62 -27.84 3.91
C ARG A 89 -7.02 -28.28 3.55
N TYR A 90 -7.20 -28.62 2.29
CA TYR A 90 -8.31 -29.46 1.86
C TYR A 90 -8.15 -30.78 2.63
N TYR A 91 -8.82 -30.90 3.76
CA TYR A 91 -9.18 -32.21 4.28
C TYR A 91 -10.42 -32.62 3.48
N PHE A 92 -10.19 -33.38 2.41
CA PHE A 92 -11.22 -34.31 1.97
C PHE A 92 -11.30 -35.39 3.04
N ARG A 93 -12.47 -35.53 3.66
CA ARG A 93 -12.86 -36.72 4.39
C ARG A 93 -14.13 -37.24 3.76
#